data_AF-A0A7C7SZM2-F1
#
_entry.id   AF-A0A7C7SZM2-F1
#
_cell.length_a   1.000
_cell.length_b   1.000
_cell.length_c   1.000
_cell.angle_alpha   90.00
_cell.angle_beta   90.00
_cell.angle_gamma   90.00
#
_symmetry.space_group_name_H-M   'P 1'
#
loop_
_entity.id
_entity.type
_entity.pdbx_description
1 polymer ?
#
loop_
_entity_poly.entity_id
_entity_poly.type
_entity_poly.pdbx_seq_one_letter_code
_entity_poly.pdbx_strand_id
1 'polypeptide(L)'
;ENCIVIIDPGMTIHNRAYAVVRYGDDMYFRQYIERGNDKFLIPLNSQHDEIELKGQFEVVGCVVQQKQRKQTALHYYHLNKNTKKMDFSISGKPKSKEE
;
A
#
# COMPACT_ATOMS: atom_id res chain seq x y z
N GLU A 1 -0.20 -1.12 -15.53
CA GLU A 1 -1.52 -1.78 -15.61
C GLU A 1 -1.36 -3.31 -15.60
N ASN A 2 -2.45 -4.06 -15.37
CA ASN A 2 -2.49 -5.53 -15.36
C ASN A 2 -1.63 -6.23 -14.30
N CYS A 3 -1.55 -5.67 -13.09
CA CYS A 3 -0.98 -6.35 -11.93
C CYS A 3 -2.08 -6.94 -11.03
N ILE A 4 -1.74 -8.03 -10.33
CA ILE A 4 -2.50 -8.54 -9.20
C ILE A 4 -1.87 -7.97 -7.94
N VAL A 5 -2.68 -7.48 -7.01
CA VAL A 5 -2.25 -7.07 -5.67
C VAL A 5 -2.81 -8.01 -4.62
N ILE A 6 -2.04 -8.24 -3.56
CA ILE A 6 -2.51 -8.93 -2.35
C ILE A 6 -2.76 -7.88 -1.29
N ILE A 7 -3.95 -7.91 -0.71
CA ILE A 7 -4.41 -6.96 0.30
C ILE A 7 -4.52 -7.72 1.62
N ASP A 8 -3.94 -7.16 2.68
CA ASP A 8 -4.11 -7.63 4.05
C ASP A 8 -5.11 -6.70 4.77
N PRO A 9 -6.34 -7.17 5.07
CA PRO A 9 -7.35 -6.38 5.77
C PRO A 9 -7.07 -6.27 7.28
N GLY A 10 -6.24 -7.14 7.85
CA GLY A 10 -5.88 -7.11 9.27
C GLY A 10 -4.76 -6.11 9.59
N MET A 11 -4.10 -5.58 8.56
CA MET A 11 -2.99 -4.65 8.73
C MET A 11 -3.50 -3.21 8.89
N THR A 12 -3.18 -2.60 10.04
CA THR A 12 -3.44 -1.18 10.28
C THR A 12 -2.72 -0.32 9.24
N ILE A 13 -3.44 0.62 8.63
CA ILE A 13 -2.86 1.58 7.71
C ILE A 13 -1.84 2.47 8.42
N HIS A 14 -0.78 2.84 7.72
CA HIS A 14 0.24 3.75 8.22
C HIS A 14 0.72 4.69 7.11
N ASN A 15 1.35 5.80 7.49
CA ASN A 15 1.92 6.73 6.53
C ASN A 15 2.81 6.01 5.51
N ARG A 16 2.63 6.37 4.23
CA ARG A 16 3.30 5.82 3.03
C ARG A 16 2.84 4.44 2.59
N ALA A 17 1.94 3.76 3.31
CA ALA A 17 1.40 2.48 2.89
C ALA A 17 0.67 2.61 1.55
N TYR A 18 0.78 1.59 0.70
CA TYR A 18 -0.18 1.41 -0.38
C TYR A 18 -1.43 0.76 0.22
N ALA A 19 -2.61 1.30 -0.10
CA ALA A 19 -3.85 0.84 0.50
C ALA A 19 -5.00 0.83 -0.50
N VAL A 20 -5.97 -0.02 -0.22
CA VAL A 20 -7.30 0.07 -0.82
C VAL A 20 -8.23 0.74 0.17
N VAL A 21 -8.83 1.85 -0.24
CA VAL A 21 -9.67 2.70 0.60
C VAL A 21 -11.00 2.94 -0.10
N ARG A 22 -12.11 2.80 0.62
CA ARG A 22 -13.40 3.31 0.18
C ARG A 22 -13.60 4.72 0.73
N TYR A 23 -13.96 5.64 -0.14
CA TYR A 23 -14.19 7.03 0.20
C TYR A 23 -15.27 7.62 -0.70
N GLY A 24 -16.35 8.11 -0.08
CA GLY A 24 -17.60 8.36 -0.82
C GLY A 24 -18.16 7.06 -1.39
N ASP A 25 -18.57 7.09 -2.65
CA ASP A 25 -19.12 5.94 -3.37
C ASP A 25 -18.07 5.13 -4.15
N ASP A 26 -16.79 5.53 -4.04
CA ASP A 26 -15.70 4.98 -4.83
C ASP A 26 -14.72 4.14 -4.00
N MET A 27 -13.97 3.29 -4.71
CA MET A 27 -12.85 2.52 -4.16
C MET A 27 -11.55 2.92 -4.85
N TYR A 28 -10.54 3.25 -4.04
CA TYR A 28 -9.26 3.76 -4.50
C TYR A 28 -8.11 2.83 -4.12
N PHE A 29 -7.27 2.48 -5.10
CA PHE A 29 -5.94 1.91 -4.86
C PHE A 29 -4.89 2.99 -5.03
N ARG A 30 -4.32 3.48 -3.92
CA ARG A 30 -3.43 4.65 -3.88
C ARG A 30 -2.41 4.53 -2.75
N GLN A 31 -1.43 5.41 -2.72
CA GLN A 31 -0.56 5.57 -1.55
C GLN A 31 -1.23 6.49 -0.53
N TYR A 32 -1.31 6.04 0.72
CA TYR A 32 -1.79 6.84 1.84
C TYR A 32 -0.64 7.67 2.42
N ILE A 33 -0.83 8.99 2.52
CA ILE A 33 0.15 9.92 3.08
C ILE A 33 -0.50 10.76 4.17
N GLU A 34 0.22 10.91 5.28
CA GLU A 34 -0.12 11.82 6.37
C GLU A 34 0.81 13.04 6.29
N ARG A 35 0.23 14.24 6.14
CA ARG A 35 0.95 15.53 6.19
C ARG A 35 0.40 16.32 7.37
N GLY A 36 1.02 16.19 8.54
CA GLY A 36 0.46 16.72 9.78
C GLY A 36 -0.82 15.96 10.17
N ASN A 37 -1.93 16.69 10.32
CA ASN A 37 -3.23 16.08 10.64
C ASN A 37 -4.00 15.61 9.40
N ASP A 38 -3.59 16.11 8.23
CA ASP A 38 -4.28 15.89 6.97
C ASP A 38 -3.81 14.58 6.32
N LYS A 39 -4.76 13.92 5.64
CA LYS A 39 -4.59 12.59 5.05
C LYS A 39 -4.87 12.66 3.57
N PHE A 40 -4.03 12.01 2.77
CA PHE A 40 -4.09 12.08 1.31
C PHE A 40 -3.99 10.70 0.70
N LEU A 41 -4.72 10.50 -0.41
CA LEU A 41 -4.53 9.38 -1.33
C LEU A 41 -3.80 9.87 -2.59
N ILE A 42 -2.50 9.56 -2.65
CA ILE A 42 -1.62 9.93 -3.73
C ILE A 42 -1.67 8.87 -4.84
N PRO A 43 -1.89 9.25 -6.10
CA PRO A 43 -1.92 8.29 -7.19
C PRO A 43 -0.51 7.75 -7.49
N LEU A 44 -0.45 6.54 -8.04
CA LEU A 44 0.81 5.91 -8.43
C LEU A 44 1.39 6.48 -9.73
N ASN A 45 0.56 7.16 -10.52
CA ASN A 45 0.94 7.86 -11.74
C ASN A 45 0.54 9.34 -11.62
N SER A 46 1.17 10.21 -12.40
CA SER A 46 0.91 11.65 -12.39
C SER A 46 -0.29 12.08 -13.24
N GLN A 47 -1.05 11.13 -13.80
CA GLN A 47 -2.21 11.43 -14.65
C GLN A 47 -3.50 11.60 -13.86
N HIS A 48 -3.46 11.35 -12.56
CA HIS A 48 -4.58 11.54 -11.66
C HIS A 48 -4.20 12.52 -10.55
N ASP A 49 -5.19 13.21 -10.00
CA ASP A 49 -4.98 14.17 -8.93
C ASP A 49 -4.84 13.49 -7.57
N GLU A 50 -4.15 14.15 -6.64
CA GLU A 50 -4.16 13.80 -5.22
C GLU A 50 -5.58 14.00 -4.63
N ILE A 51 -5.99 13.13 -3.72
CA ILE A 51 -7.28 13.24 -3.02
C ILE A 51 -7.02 13.49 -1.53
N GLU A 52 -7.54 14.59 -0.99
CA GLU A 52 -7.53 14.85 0.44
C GLU A 52 -8.75 14.18 1.12
N LEU A 53 -8.51 13.42 2.19
CA LEU A 53 -9.53 12.70 2.95
C LEU A 53 -10.07 13.60 4.08
N LYS A 54 -11.09 14.42 3.77
CA LYS A 54 -11.71 15.37 4.72
C LYS A 54 -12.82 14.78 5.59
N GLY A 55 -13.16 13.51 5.40
CA GLY A 55 -14.28 12.86 6.07
C GLY A 55 -13.96 11.42 6.49
N GLN A 56 -15.01 10.67 6.79
CA GLN A 56 -14.90 9.25 7.08
C GLN A 56 -14.49 8.48 5.82
N PHE A 57 -13.60 7.51 6.00
CA PHE A 57 -13.18 6.60 4.95
C PHE A 57 -12.99 5.21 5.57
N GLU A 58 -13.18 4.17 4.77
CA GLU A 58 -12.97 2.79 5.19
C GLU A 58 -11.69 2.25 4.55
N VAL A 59 -10.75 1.77 5.37
CA VAL A 59 -9.59 1.04 4.86
C VAL A 59 -10.01 -0.40 4.63
N VAL A 60 -10.01 -0.82 3.36
CA VAL A 60 -10.24 -2.21 2.98
C VAL A 60 -9.03 -3.06 3.37
N GLY A 61 -7.83 -2.50 3.23
CA GLY A 61 -6.59 -3.11 3.73
C GLY A 61 -5.33 -2.51 3.12
N CYS A 62 -4.19 -2.87 3.69
CA CYS A 62 -2.87 -2.52 3.14
C CYS A 62 -2.49 -3.48 2.02
N VAL A 63 -1.91 -2.95 0.95
CA VAL A 63 -1.35 -3.75 -0.14
C VAL A 63 0.00 -4.27 0.31
N VAL A 64 0.12 -5.59 0.45
CA VAL A 64 1.32 -6.26 0.96
C VAL A 64 2.18 -6.87 -0.15
N GLN A 65 1.62 -7.09 -1.33
CA GLN A 65 2.32 -7.64 -2.48
C GLN A 65 1.74 -7.14 -3.79
N GLN A 66 2.57 -7.03 -4.82
CA GLN A 66 2.14 -6.90 -6.22
C GLN A 66 2.82 -7.96 -7.10
N LYS A 67 2.11 -8.39 -8.15
CA LYS A 67 2.62 -9.32 -9.15
C LYS A 67 2.09 -9.00 -10.54
N GLN A 68 2.99 -8.72 -11.47
CA GLN A 68 2.68 -8.67 -12.90
C GLN A 68 2.93 -10.03 -13.55
N ARG A 69 2.27 -10.29 -14.68
CA ARG A 69 2.45 -11.54 -15.44
C ARG A 69 3.93 -11.70 -15.84
N LYS A 70 4.51 -12.88 -15.61
CA LYS A 70 5.93 -13.24 -15.87
C LYS A 70 6.98 -12.42 -15.10
N GLN A 71 6.59 -11.57 -14.16
CA GLN A 71 7.51 -10.82 -13.30
C GLN A 71 7.56 -11.43 -11.89
N THR A 72 8.69 -11.24 -11.21
CA THR A 72 8.84 -11.62 -9.80
C THR A 72 7.87 -10.82 -8.94
N ALA A 73 7.24 -11.47 -7.96
CA ALA A 73 6.38 -10.79 -7.01
C ALA A 73 7.23 -9.86 -6.13
N LEU A 74 6.73 -8.65 -5.91
CA LEU A 74 7.32 -7.68 -5.00
C LEU A 74 6.47 -7.62 -3.74
N HIS A 75 7.12 -7.79 -2.60
CA HIS A 75 6.51 -7.71 -1.28
C HIS A 75 6.86 -6.35 -0.67
N TYR A 76 5.89 -5.68 -0.06
CA TYR A 76 6.12 -4.37 0.53
C TYR A 76 6.54 -4.43 1.99
N TYR A 77 6.29 -5.55 2.65
CA TYR A 77 6.58 -5.78 4.06
C TYR A 77 7.47 -6.99 4.24
N HIS A 78 8.53 -6.84 5.03
CA HIS A 78 9.50 -7.90 5.29
C HIS A 78 9.81 -7.99 6.77
N LEU A 79 9.90 -9.21 7.29
CA LEU A 79 10.35 -9.41 8.65
C LEU A 79 11.83 -9.04 8.77
N ASN A 80 12.11 -8.02 9.58
CA ASN A 80 13.46 -7.70 9.99
C ASN A 80 13.95 -8.77 10.98
N LYS A 81 14.97 -9.54 10.58
CA LYS A 81 15.47 -10.66 11.39
C LYS A 81 16.07 -10.21 12.73
N ASN A 82 16.58 -8.99 12.82
CA ASN A 82 17.21 -8.43 14.02
C ASN A 82 16.17 -7.86 14.99
N THR A 83 15.23 -7.05 14.50
CA THR A 83 14.23 -6.39 15.35
C THR A 83 12.96 -7.20 15.56
N LYS A 84 12.76 -8.27 14.76
CA LYS A 84 11.53 -9.08 14.69
C LYS A 84 10.27 -8.29 14.34
N LYS A 85 10.42 -7.11 13.73
CA LYS A 85 9.32 -6.26 13.25
C LYS A 85 9.21 -6.31 11.73
N MET A 86 8.05 -5.92 11.20
CA MET A 86 7.86 -5.78 9.76
C MET A 86 8.38 -4.42 9.28
N ASP A 87 9.33 -4.45 8.35
CA ASP A 87 9.85 -3.25 7.68
C ASP A 87 9.10 -3.02 6.37
N PHE A 88 8.65 -1.78 6.16
CA PHE A 88 8.01 -1.35 4.91
C PHE A 88 9.06 -0.88 3.88
N SER A 89 8.86 -1.26 2.62
CA SER A 89 9.66 -0.81 1.47
C SER A 89 8.75 -0.28 0.37
N ILE A 90 8.85 1.02 0.04
CA ILE A 90 8.00 1.68 -0.96
C ILE A 90 8.16 1.10 -2.38
N SER A 91 9.34 0.59 -2.73
CA SER A 91 9.60 -0.07 -4.02
C SER A 91 9.20 -1.54 -4.00
N GLY A 92 8.91 -2.09 -2.82
CA GLY A 92 8.87 -3.52 -2.56
C GLY A 92 10.22 -4.22 -2.79
N LYS A 93 10.31 -5.48 -2.38
CA LYS A 93 11.44 -6.36 -2.68
C LYS A 93 10.95 -7.76 -3.05
N PRO A 94 11.71 -8.51 -3.87
CA PRO A 94 11.47 -9.93 -4.04
C PRO A 94 11.47 -10.67 -2.69
N LYS A 95 10.73 -11.77 -2.59
CA LYS A 95 10.86 -12.68 -1.44
C LYS A 95 12.32 -13.14 -1.37
N SER A 96 12.97 -12.98 -0.21
CA SER A 96 14.27 -13.60 0.01
C SER A 96 14.10 -15.11 -0.16
N LYS A 97 14.93 -15.73 -1.00
CA LYS A 97 15.13 -17.17 -0.89
C LYS A 97 15.72 -17.39 0.49
N GLU A 98 14.98 -18.05 1.37
CA GLU A 98 15.57 -18.57 2.59
C GLU A 98 16.67 -19.55 2.15
N GLU A 99 17.91 -19.29 2.58
CA GLU A 99 19.00 -20.27 2.55
C GLU A 99 18.74 -21.34 3.61
#